data_AF-A0A453RTV3-F1
#
_entry.id   AF-A0A453RTV3-F1
#
_cell.length_a   1.000
_cell.length_b   1.000
_cell.length_c   1.000
_cell.angle_alpha   90.00
_cell.angle_beta   90.00
_cell.angle_gamma   90.00
#
_symmetry.space_group_name_H-M   'P 1'
#
loop_
_entity.id
_entity.type
_entity.pdbx_description
1 polymer ?
#
loop_
_entity_poly.entity_id
_entity_poly.type
_entity_poly.pdbx_seq_one_letter_code
_entity_poly.pdbx_strand_id
1 'polypeptide(L)'
;MKSETEEKYRLYESTLEERVNTCDGILQQVDDTQNLFEELQSLHSSVAIKTQTLHDACDQLLVEKQRLIGFAEALRSRLNYFDELENASTSFYSQTMNIGNEQFLPLLKRLDDCILYVENNPLYAESAVYLVKFRQLQSRALGMIRSHVLSTLKAASSQVQAAIRGSGSGKNAVTEGVEASLIYVRFKAAAGELKPVFNEIESRSSKKEYAQVLSECHSLFCEQRLYLIRGMVQQRISEFAKKEALPSFTRSGCAYLMEACQFEHQLFAHFFPASASDVSSMAPLMDPLCTHLYDTLRPRLIYEGNIDSLCELVDILKAEVLGEQLSRRGKSAAGLRPILQRILADVLERLAFCARTHIREGIANFRPSDEDLDYPGKLERSTISSANVSDNSDMYATWYRPLEKTVSCLSKLYHCLESSVFTGLALEAVEVCTASLQSASKVIAKRATPMDGQLFLIKHLLILREQIAPFEIEFSVTHKELDFSHLLDHLR
;
A
#
# COMPACT_ATOMS: atom_id res chain seq x y z
N MET A 1 -35.34 -148.61 15.35
CA MET A 1 -34.05 -147.92 15.58
C MET A 1 -33.58 -147.02 14.43
N LYS A 2 -34.04 -147.17 13.17
CA LYS A 2 -33.66 -146.25 12.06
C LYS A 2 -34.50 -144.96 11.97
N SER A 3 -35.76 -145.01 12.43
CA SER A 3 -36.75 -143.92 12.31
C SER A 3 -36.48 -142.70 13.22
N GLU A 4 -36.11 -142.89 14.49
CA GLU A 4 -35.90 -141.77 15.43
C GLU A 4 -34.63 -140.96 15.12
N THR A 5 -33.60 -141.59 14.55
CA THR A 5 -32.39 -140.92 14.09
C THR A 5 -32.65 -140.11 12.81
N GLU A 6 -33.40 -140.66 11.86
CA GLU A 6 -33.77 -139.94 10.62
C GLU A 6 -34.66 -138.71 10.89
N GLU A 7 -35.61 -138.80 11.82
CA GLU A 7 -36.43 -137.65 12.21
C GLU A 7 -35.60 -136.55 12.90
N LYS A 8 -34.63 -136.91 13.76
CA LYS A 8 -33.71 -135.93 14.36
C LYS A 8 -32.82 -135.26 13.33
N TYR A 9 -32.32 -136.00 12.33
CA TYR A 9 -31.52 -135.41 11.25
C TYR A 9 -32.36 -134.51 10.34
N ARG A 10 -33.58 -134.89 9.98
CA ARG A 10 -34.50 -134.01 9.21
C ARG A 10 -34.93 -132.76 9.97
N LEU A 11 -35.17 -132.89 11.28
CA LEU A 11 -35.48 -131.72 12.12
C LEU A 11 -34.28 -130.78 12.21
N TYR A 12 -33.07 -131.32 12.35
CA TYR A 12 -31.84 -130.53 12.36
C TYR A 12 -31.55 -129.87 11.01
N GLU A 13 -31.78 -130.58 9.90
CA GLU A 13 -31.68 -130.08 8.52
C GLU A 13 -32.68 -128.94 8.28
N SER A 14 -33.95 -129.12 8.65
CA SER A 14 -34.97 -128.07 8.59
C SER A 14 -34.62 -126.85 9.45
N THR A 15 -34.03 -127.07 10.64
CA THR A 15 -33.57 -125.97 11.49
C THR A 15 -32.37 -125.25 10.86
N LEU A 16 -31.47 -125.97 10.20
CA LEU A 16 -30.34 -125.40 9.48
C LEU A 16 -30.80 -124.61 8.25
N GLU A 17 -31.75 -125.13 7.46
CA GLU A 17 -32.35 -124.40 6.35
C GLU A 17 -33.06 -123.13 6.83
N GLU A 18 -33.81 -123.19 7.93
CA GLU A 18 -34.44 -122.02 8.54
C GLU A 18 -33.39 -120.97 8.95
N ARG A 19 -32.26 -121.41 9.54
CA ARG A 19 -31.14 -120.55 9.94
C ARG A 19 -30.40 -119.95 8.75
N VAL A 20 -30.19 -120.72 7.68
CA VAL A 20 -29.60 -120.24 6.42
C VAL A 20 -30.51 -119.18 5.80
N ASN A 21 -31.81 -119.46 5.68
CA ASN A 21 -32.79 -118.49 5.18
C ASN A 21 -32.84 -117.21 6.02
N THR A 22 -32.67 -117.30 7.35
CA THR A 22 -32.57 -116.10 8.20
C THR A 22 -31.27 -115.35 7.98
N CYS A 23 -30.14 -116.05 7.79
CA CYS A 23 -28.86 -115.41 7.49
C CYS A 23 -28.88 -114.72 6.12
N ASP A 24 -29.48 -115.35 5.10
CA ASP A 24 -29.66 -114.77 3.77
C ASP A 24 -30.58 -113.54 3.82
N GLY A 25 -31.66 -113.60 4.61
CA GLY A 25 -32.53 -112.44 4.85
C GLY A 25 -31.82 -111.28 5.55
N ILE A 26 -30.92 -111.57 6.50
CA ILE A 26 -30.09 -110.56 7.17
C ILE A 26 -29.05 -110.00 6.19
N LEU A 27 -28.42 -110.83 5.36
CA LEU A 27 -27.46 -110.39 4.34
C LEU A 27 -28.14 -109.47 3.32
N GLN A 28 -29.33 -109.84 2.84
CA GLN A 28 -30.15 -109.01 1.96
C GLN A 28 -30.44 -107.65 2.62
N GLN A 29 -30.83 -107.63 3.90
CA GLN A 29 -31.05 -106.39 4.63
C GLN A 29 -29.77 -105.56 4.78
N VAL A 30 -28.62 -106.19 5.03
CA VAL A 30 -27.32 -105.49 5.12
C VAL A 30 -26.96 -104.87 3.77
N ASP A 31 -27.12 -105.59 2.67
CA ASP A 31 -26.88 -105.09 1.31
C ASP A 31 -27.82 -103.93 0.97
N ASP A 32 -29.11 -104.05 1.28
CA ASP A 32 -30.09 -102.97 1.08
C ASP A 32 -29.73 -101.73 1.91
N THR A 33 -29.29 -101.93 3.16
CA THR A 33 -28.86 -100.84 4.05
C THR A 33 -27.57 -100.19 3.55
N GLN A 34 -26.64 -100.98 3.00
CA GLN A 34 -25.41 -100.47 2.43
C GLN A 34 -25.66 -99.64 1.16
N ASN A 35 -26.55 -100.10 0.28
CA ASN A 35 -26.99 -99.32 -0.88
C ASN A 35 -27.62 -97.98 -0.46
N LEU A 36 -28.47 -97.98 0.58
CA LEU A 36 -29.04 -96.75 1.15
C LEU A 36 -27.95 -95.81 1.70
N PHE A 37 -26.91 -96.33 2.35
CA PHE A 37 -25.79 -95.52 2.83
C PHE A 37 -24.95 -94.94 1.69
N GLU A 38 -24.70 -95.71 0.63
CA GLU A 38 -24.00 -95.24 -0.57
C GLU A 38 -24.81 -94.13 -1.28
N GLU A 39 -26.13 -94.31 -1.40
CA GLU A 39 -27.01 -93.30 -1.97
C GLU A 39 -27.02 -92.02 -1.12
N LEU A 40 -27.15 -92.16 0.21
CA LEU A 40 -27.09 -91.04 1.17
C LEU A 40 -25.74 -90.32 1.13
N GLN A 41 -24.63 -91.05 1.01
CA GLN A 41 -23.30 -90.46 0.88
C GLN A 41 -23.17 -89.69 -0.45
N SER A 42 -23.71 -90.23 -1.55
CA SER A 42 -23.73 -89.53 -2.84
C SER A 42 -24.57 -88.24 -2.75
N LEU A 43 -25.76 -88.30 -2.15
CA LEU A 43 -26.65 -87.17 -1.93
C LEU A 43 -25.99 -86.10 -1.05
N HIS A 44 -25.36 -86.52 0.05
CA HIS A 44 -24.65 -85.61 0.93
C HIS A 44 -23.50 -84.93 0.19
N SER A 45 -22.69 -85.66 -0.58
CA SER A 45 -21.58 -85.06 -1.35
C SER A 45 -22.09 -84.06 -2.38
N SER A 46 -23.19 -84.39 -3.08
CA SER A 46 -23.85 -83.50 -4.05
C SER A 46 -24.38 -82.23 -3.38
N VAL A 47 -25.03 -82.35 -2.22
CA VAL A 47 -25.52 -81.19 -1.45
C VAL A 47 -24.34 -80.37 -0.94
N ALA A 48 -23.30 -80.98 -0.40
CA ALA A 48 -22.12 -80.27 0.11
C ALA A 48 -21.42 -79.46 -0.99
N ILE A 49 -21.22 -80.05 -2.18
CA ILE A 49 -20.65 -79.35 -3.34
C ILE A 49 -21.56 -78.19 -3.76
N LYS A 50 -22.87 -78.42 -3.91
CA LYS A 50 -23.82 -77.37 -4.30
C LYS A 50 -23.85 -76.24 -3.28
N THR A 51 -23.90 -76.55 -1.98
CA THR A 51 -23.89 -75.55 -0.91
C THR A 51 -22.58 -74.76 -0.89
N GLN A 52 -21.43 -75.41 -1.08
CA GLN A 52 -20.15 -74.71 -1.19
C GLN A 52 -20.11 -73.77 -2.40
N THR A 53 -20.53 -74.24 -3.58
CA THR A 53 -20.57 -73.38 -4.79
C THR A 53 -21.51 -72.19 -4.63
N LEU A 54 -22.65 -72.38 -3.95
CA LEU A 54 -23.58 -71.30 -3.64
C LEU A 54 -22.96 -70.32 -2.64
N HIS A 55 -22.28 -70.82 -1.61
CA HIS A 55 -21.60 -70.00 -0.63
C HIS A 55 -20.50 -69.15 -1.27
N ASP A 56 -19.63 -69.75 -2.08
CA ASP A 56 -18.57 -69.06 -2.81
C ASP A 56 -19.14 -67.99 -3.75
N ALA A 57 -20.25 -68.29 -4.44
CA ALA A 57 -20.93 -67.32 -5.30
C ALA A 57 -21.55 -66.16 -4.49
N CYS A 58 -22.15 -66.45 -3.34
CA CYS A 58 -22.66 -65.42 -2.43
C CYS A 58 -21.55 -64.53 -1.89
N ASP A 59 -20.40 -65.10 -1.51
CA ASP A 59 -19.26 -64.34 -1.02
C ASP A 59 -18.68 -63.42 -2.11
N GLN A 60 -18.57 -63.92 -3.34
CA GLN A 60 -18.18 -63.10 -4.49
C GLN A 60 -19.14 -61.92 -4.71
N LEU A 61 -20.46 -62.17 -4.66
CA LEU A 61 -21.48 -61.13 -4.79
C LEU A 61 -21.42 -60.11 -3.64
N LEU A 62 -21.12 -60.54 -2.41
CA LEU A 62 -20.95 -59.64 -1.28
C LEU A 62 -19.74 -58.72 -1.46
N VAL A 63 -18.61 -59.26 -1.92
CA VAL A 63 -17.41 -58.48 -2.22
C VAL A 63 -17.69 -57.46 -3.34
N GLU A 64 -18.37 -57.88 -4.41
CA GLU A 64 -18.71 -56.98 -5.51
C GLU A 64 -19.68 -55.87 -5.08
N LYS A 65 -20.70 -56.20 -4.28
CA LYS A 65 -21.60 -55.21 -3.68
C LYS A 65 -20.83 -54.18 -2.85
N GLN A 66 -19.90 -54.61 -2.00
CA GLN A 66 -19.11 -53.71 -1.18
C GLN A 66 -18.23 -52.78 -2.05
N ARG A 67 -17.65 -53.32 -3.13
CA ARG A 67 -16.88 -52.53 -4.10
C ARG A 67 -17.75 -51.48 -4.79
N LEU A 68 -18.96 -51.85 -5.21
CA LEU A 68 -19.91 -50.93 -5.86
C LEU A 68 -20.38 -49.83 -4.91
N ILE A 69 -20.62 -50.15 -3.63
CA ILE A 69 -20.96 -49.15 -2.60
C ILE A 69 -19.81 -48.15 -2.45
N GLY A 70 -18.57 -48.63 -2.27
CA GLY A 70 -17.41 -47.75 -2.17
C GLY A 70 -17.20 -46.87 -3.41
N PHE A 71 -17.46 -47.41 -4.59
CA PHE A 71 -17.43 -46.64 -5.83
C PHE A 71 -18.53 -45.56 -5.88
N ALA A 72 -19.75 -45.89 -5.47
CA ALA A 72 -20.87 -44.95 -5.41
C ALA A 72 -20.63 -43.82 -4.40
N GLU A 73 -20.07 -44.13 -3.23
CA GLU A 73 -19.68 -43.14 -2.22
C GLU A 73 -18.58 -42.21 -2.73
N ALA A 74 -17.56 -42.77 -3.40
CA ALA A 74 -16.51 -41.98 -4.03
C ALA A 74 -17.08 -41.04 -5.12
N LEU A 75 -17.98 -41.53 -5.96
CA LEU A 75 -18.65 -40.72 -6.98
C LEU A 75 -19.49 -39.59 -6.33
N ARG A 76 -20.25 -39.91 -5.29
CA ARG A 76 -21.07 -38.94 -4.56
C ARG A 76 -20.22 -37.86 -3.90
N SER A 77 -19.09 -38.22 -3.30
CA SER A 77 -18.17 -37.23 -2.69
C SER A 77 -17.66 -36.20 -3.71
N ARG A 78 -17.46 -36.61 -4.97
CA ARG A 78 -17.04 -35.74 -6.07
C ARG A 78 -18.19 -34.91 -6.63
N LEU A 79 -19.38 -35.49 -6.74
CA LEU A 79 -20.59 -34.82 -7.22
C LEU A 79 -21.11 -33.78 -6.22
N ASN A 80 -20.88 -33.98 -4.91
CA ASN A 80 -21.30 -33.05 -3.87
C ASN A 80 -20.84 -31.61 -4.16
N TYR A 81 -19.65 -31.39 -4.73
CA TYR A 81 -19.20 -30.03 -5.08
C TYR A 81 -20.06 -29.37 -6.16
N PHE A 82 -20.64 -30.14 -7.07
CA PHE A 82 -21.53 -29.66 -8.12
C PHE A 82 -22.95 -29.45 -7.60
N ASP A 83 -23.44 -30.34 -6.73
CA ASP A 83 -24.77 -30.24 -6.10
C ASP A 83 -24.89 -28.99 -5.21
N GLU A 84 -23.77 -28.56 -4.60
CA GLU A 84 -23.71 -27.32 -3.81
C GLU A 84 -24.03 -26.06 -4.62
N LEU A 85 -24.01 -26.12 -5.96
CA LEU A 85 -24.41 -24.99 -6.79
C LEU A 85 -25.86 -24.58 -6.51
N GLU A 86 -26.77 -25.54 -6.37
CA GLU A 86 -28.19 -25.25 -6.12
C GLU A 86 -28.40 -24.68 -4.71
N ASN A 87 -27.70 -25.24 -3.73
CA ASN A 87 -27.70 -24.77 -2.34
C ASN A 87 -27.15 -23.33 -2.22
N ALA A 88 -25.98 -23.07 -2.82
CA ALA A 88 -25.38 -21.75 -2.82
C ALA A 88 -26.24 -20.74 -3.59
N SER A 89 -26.80 -21.13 -4.74
CA SER A 89 -27.70 -20.31 -5.54
C SER A 89 -28.94 -19.91 -4.74
N THR A 90 -29.69 -20.87 -4.21
CA THR A 90 -30.91 -20.60 -3.42
C THR A 90 -30.63 -19.71 -2.22
N SER A 91 -29.51 -19.93 -1.54
CA SER A 91 -29.07 -19.11 -0.41
C SER A 91 -28.74 -17.67 -0.82
N PHE A 92 -27.86 -17.44 -1.81
CA PHE A 92 -27.45 -16.08 -2.22
C PHE A 92 -28.54 -15.30 -2.98
N TYR A 93 -29.51 -15.98 -3.60
CA TYR A 93 -30.67 -15.33 -4.21
C TYR A 93 -31.80 -15.04 -3.21
N SER A 94 -31.79 -15.66 -2.03
CA SER A 94 -32.79 -15.39 -0.99
C SER A 94 -32.71 -13.94 -0.47
N GLN A 95 -33.86 -13.35 -0.15
CA GLN A 95 -33.93 -11.99 0.41
C GLN A 95 -33.47 -11.91 1.88
N THR A 96 -33.38 -13.07 2.56
CA THR A 96 -32.97 -13.19 3.95
C THR A 96 -31.45 -13.25 4.11
N MET A 97 -30.71 -13.57 3.05
CA MET A 97 -29.26 -13.66 3.10
C MET A 97 -28.63 -12.27 3.22
N ASN A 98 -27.95 -12.03 4.33
CA ASN A 98 -27.17 -10.82 4.57
C ASN A 98 -25.85 -11.19 5.25
N ILE A 99 -24.95 -10.22 5.39
CA ILE A 99 -23.61 -10.44 5.96
C ILE A 99 -23.65 -10.63 7.47
N GLY A 100 -24.69 -10.14 8.13
CA GLY A 100 -24.94 -10.40 9.55
C GLY A 100 -25.38 -11.84 9.83
N ASN A 101 -25.71 -12.64 8.80
CA ASN A 101 -26.00 -14.05 8.96
C ASN A 101 -24.69 -14.83 9.15
N GLU A 102 -24.60 -15.56 10.26
CA GLU A 102 -23.43 -16.39 10.61
C GLU A 102 -23.08 -17.42 9.52
N GLN A 103 -24.05 -17.82 8.70
CA GLN A 103 -23.84 -18.77 7.60
C GLN A 103 -23.21 -18.14 6.35
N PHE A 104 -23.12 -16.81 6.25
CA PHE A 104 -22.61 -16.14 5.07
C PHE A 104 -21.14 -16.45 4.77
N LEU A 105 -20.26 -16.25 5.76
CA LEU A 105 -18.82 -16.48 5.57
C LEU A 105 -18.49 -17.98 5.35
N PRO A 106 -19.08 -18.94 6.08
CA PRO A 106 -18.94 -20.36 5.80
C PRO A 106 -19.40 -20.74 4.39
N LEU A 107 -20.56 -20.23 3.93
CA LEU A 107 -21.05 -20.53 2.59
C LEU A 107 -20.15 -19.95 1.50
N LEU A 108 -19.61 -18.74 1.70
CA LEU A 108 -18.62 -18.14 0.79
C LEU A 108 -17.32 -18.96 0.74
N LYS A 109 -16.87 -19.49 1.88
CA LYS A 109 -15.72 -20.41 1.92
C LYS A 109 -16.02 -21.71 1.16
N ARG A 110 -17.21 -22.30 1.37
CA ARG A 110 -17.63 -23.50 0.65
C ARG A 110 -17.69 -23.26 -0.86
N LEU A 111 -18.18 -22.09 -1.28
CA LEU A 111 -18.21 -21.68 -2.68
C LEU A 111 -16.81 -21.58 -3.27
N ASP A 112 -15.87 -20.99 -2.55
CA ASP A 112 -14.46 -20.92 -2.95
C ASP A 112 -13.85 -22.33 -3.12
N ASP A 113 -14.16 -23.27 -2.22
CA ASP A 113 -13.69 -24.66 -2.31
C ASP A 113 -14.27 -25.37 -3.55
N CYS A 114 -15.55 -25.11 -3.88
CA CYS A 114 -16.18 -25.63 -5.09
C CYS A 114 -15.53 -25.08 -6.35
N ILE A 115 -15.23 -23.77 -6.39
CA ILE A 115 -14.52 -23.14 -7.52
C ILE A 115 -13.15 -23.80 -7.70
N LEU A 116 -12.36 -23.91 -6.63
CA LEU A 116 -11.03 -24.52 -6.69
C LEU A 116 -11.08 -25.98 -7.14
N TYR A 117 -12.08 -26.73 -6.68
CA TYR A 117 -12.28 -28.11 -7.09
C TYR A 117 -12.59 -28.23 -8.60
N VAL A 118 -13.49 -27.39 -9.11
CA VAL A 118 -13.87 -27.39 -10.54
C VAL A 118 -12.69 -26.93 -11.41
N GLU A 119 -11.92 -25.93 -10.97
CA GLU A 119 -10.70 -25.47 -11.68
C GLU A 119 -9.63 -26.56 -11.79
N ASN A 120 -9.46 -27.37 -10.75
CA ASN A 120 -8.51 -28.48 -10.76
C ASN A 120 -9.00 -29.70 -11.56
N ASN A 121 -10.28 -29.74 -11.96
CA ASN A 121 -10.88 -30.85 -12.71
C ASN A 121 -11.57 -30.35 -14.01
N PRO A 122 -10.82 -29.80 -14.97
CA PRO A 122 -11.39 -29.22 -16.19
C PRO A 122 -11.96 -30.27 -17.17
N LEU A 123 -11.57 -31.53 -17.03
CA LEU A 123 -11.99 -32.63 -17.90
C LEU A 123 -13.40 -33.16 -17.59
N TYR A 124 -14.01 -32.75 -16.46
CA TYR A 124 -15.35 -33.18 -16.10
C TYR A 124 -16.40 -32.56 -17.03
N ALA A 125 -17.48 -33.30 -17.26
CA ALA A 125 -18.58 -32.87 -18.10
C ALA A 125 -19.15 -31.53 -17.59
N GLU A 126 -19.30 -30.57 -18.51
CA GLU A 126 -19.83 -29.23 -18.21
C GLU A 126 -19.07 -28.43 -17.14
N SER A 127 -17.85 -28.83 -16.79
CA SER A 127 -17.01 -28.18 -15.75
C SER A 127 -16.89 -26.67 -15.98
N ALA A 128 -16.67 -26.24 -17.23
CA ALA A 128 -16.60 -24.84 -17.60
C ALA A 128 -17.91 -24.06 -17.32
N VAL A 129 -19.07 -24.69 -17.53
CA VAL A 129 -20.38 -24.08 -17.28
C VAL A 129 -20.61 -23.90 -15.78
N TYR A 130 -20.31 -24.93 -14.99
CA TYR A 130 -20.37 -24.85 -13.53
C TYR A 130 -19.43 -23.79 -12.98
N LEU A 131 -18.20 -23.71 -13.49
CA LEU A 131 -17.23 -22.70 -13.08
C LEU A 131 -17.77 -21.28 -13.29
N VAL A 132 -18.36 -20.99 -14.45
CA VAL A 132 -18.98 -19.68 -14.73
C VAL A 132 -20.10 -19.39 -13.72
N LYS A 133 -20.98 -20.35 -13.45
CA LYS A 133 -22.08 -20.17 -12.48
C LYS A 133 -21.56 -19.93 -11.05
N PHE A 134 -20.57 -20.69 -10.60
CA PHE A 134 -19.96 -20.47 -9.29
C PHE A 134 -19.28 -19.09 -9.19
N ARG A 135 -18.56 -18.67 -10.23
CA ARG A 135 -17.95 -17.33 -10.29
C ARG A 135 -18.99 -16.20 -10.28
N GLN A 136 -20.15 -16.40 -10.91
CA GLN A 136 -21.28 -15.45 -10.83
C GLN A 136 -21.82 -15.35 -9.39
N LEU A 137 -22.00 -16.48 -8.70
CA LEU A 137 -22.40 -16.47 -7.28
C LEU A 137 -21.35 -15.81 -6.40
N GLN A 138 -20.06 -16.03 -6.67
CA GLN A 138 -18.96 -15.41 -5.93
C GLN A 138 -18.96 -13.90 -6.12
N SER A 139 -19.08 -13.42 -7.36
CA SER A 139 -19.20 -11.99 -7.68
C SER A 139 -20.41 -11.35 -6.99
N ARG A 140 -21.55 -12.06 -6.94
CA ARG A 140 -22.74 -11.60 -6.20
C ARG A 140 -22.46 -11.49 -4.69
N ALA A 141 -21.89 -12.51 -4.07
CA ALA A 141 -21.57 -12.50 -2.65
C ALA A 141 -20.59 -11.37 -2.29
N LEU A 142 -19.55 -11.18 -3.10
CA LEU A 142 -18.60 -10.08 -2.95
C LEU A 142 -19.27 -8.71 -3.17
N GLY A 143 -20.20 -8.60 -4.11
CA GLY A 143 -21.02 -7.40 -4.32
C GLY A 143 -21.94 -7.06 -3.14
N MET A 144 -22.47 -8.08 -2.45
CA MET A 144 -23.21 -7.89 -1.20
C MET A 144 -22.29 -7.32 -0.12
N ILE A 145 -21.07 -7.87 0.03
CA ILE A 145 -20.07 -7.35 0.97
C ILE A 145 -19.78 -5.87 0.69
N ARG A 146 -19.47 -5.54 -0.56
CA ARG A 146 -19.20 -4.16 -0.98
C ARG A 146 -20.36 -3.22 -0.63
N SER A 147 -21.59 -3.65 -0.90
CA SER A 147 -22.80 -2.85 -0.66
C SER A 147 -23.05 -2.62 0.84
N HIS A 148 -22.81 -3.62 1.67
CA HIS A 148 -22.92 -3.49 3.12
C HIS A 148 -21.83 -2.59 3.69
N VAL A 149 -20.56 -2.78 3.29
CA VAL A 149 -19.46 -1.87 3.67
C VAL A 149 -19.82 -0.43 3.33
N LEU A 150 -20.30 -0.18 2.10
CA LEU A 150 -20.72 1.15 1.68
C LEU A 150 -21.84 1.72 2.57
N SER A 151 -22.86 0.90 2.88
CA SER A 151 -23.98 1.29 3.73
C SER A 151 -23.51 1.67 5.14
N THR A 152 -22.68 0.83 5.77
CA THR A 152 -22.17 1.05 7.12
C THR A 152 -21.26 2.28 7.18
N LEU A 153 -20.38 2.48 6.20
CA LEU A 153 -19.53 3.68 6.13
C LEU A 153 -20.32 4.96 5.86
N LYS A 154 -21.35 4.91 5.00
CA LYS A 154 -22.27 6.04 4.79
C LYS A 154 -23.07 6.36 6.04
N ALA A 155 -23.59 5.35 6.75
CA ALA A 155 -24.29 5.54 8.01
C ALA A 155 -23.39 6.20 9.06
N ALA A 156 -22.14 5.75 9.20
CA ALA A 156 -21.16 6.38 10.08
C ALA A 156 -20.91 7.86 9.68
N SER A 157 -20.75 8.12 8.38
CA SER A 157 -20.56 9.48 7.85
C SER A 157 -21.76 10.39 8.13
N SER A 158 -22.98 9.90 7.92
CA SER A 158 -24.21 10.64 8.22
C SER A 158 -24.35 10.95 9.71
N GLN A 159 -23.99 10.01 10.60
CA GLN A 159 -24.01 10.25 12.05
C GLN A 159 -23.00 11.33 12.47
N VAL A 160 -21.79 11.31 11.89
CA VAL A 160 -20.77 12.35 12.14
C VAL A 160 -21.28 13.72 11.65
N GLN A 161 -21.82 13.79 10.44
CA GLN A 161 -22.39 15.03 9.89
C GLN A 161 -23.54 15.58 10.72
N ALA A 162 -24.45 14.71 11.18
CA ALA A 162 -25.56 15.12 12.05
C ALA A 162 -25.05 15.70 13.37
N ALA A 163 -24.01 15.10 13.96
CA ALA A 163 -23.44 15.60 15.20
C ALA A 163 -22.71 16.94 15.03
N ILE A 164 -21.95 17.12 13.95
CA ILE A 164 -21.29 18.40 13.63
C ILE A 164 -22.34 19.50 13.44
N ARG A 165 -23.42 19.23 12.70
CA ARG A 165 -24.52 20.20 12.49
C ARG A 165 -25.29 20.52 13.77
N GLY A 166 -25.55 19.51 14.62
CA GLY A 166 -26.23 19.71 15.91
C GLY A 166 -25.41 20.55 16.89
N SER A 167 -24.08 20.51 16.77
CA SER A 167 -23.15 21.27 17.60
C SER A 167 -23.03 22.76 17.20
N GLY A 168 -23.30 23.10 15.93
CA GLY A 168 -23.19 24.47 15.41
C GLY A 168 -24.33 25.42 15.79
N SER A 169 -25.37 24.96 16.49
CA SER A 169 -26.55 25.79 16.83
C SER A 169 -26.48 26.46 18.21
N GLY A 170 -25.51 26.11 19.05
CA GLY A 170 -25.28 26.75 20.36
C GLY A 170 -24.00 27.59 20.32
N LYS A 171 -24.02 28.80 20.89
CA LYS A 171 -22.88 29.76 20.96
C LYS A 171 -21.62 29.25 21.69
N ASN A 172 -21.53 27.96 21.98
CA ASN A 172 -20.33 27.31 22.51
C ASN A 172 -19.69 26.54 21.36
N ALA A 173 -18.74 27.16 20.67
CA ALA A 173 -17.87 26.46 19.73
C ALA A 173 -17.31 25.24 20.44
N VAL A 174 -17.70 24.04 20.00
CA VAL A 174 -17.09 22.82 20.50
C VAL A 174 -15.63 22.88 20.12
N THR A 175 -14.75 22.76 21.12
CA THR A 175 -13.31 22.77 20.91
C THR A 175 -12.93 21.72 19.88
N GLU A 176 -12.09 22.08 18.92
CA GLU A 176 -11.62 21.22 17.80
C GLU A 176 -11.29 19.78 18.20
N GLY A 177 -10.72 19.57 19.40
CA GLY A 177 -10.38 18.26 19.92
C GLY A 177 -11.57 17.32 20.15
N VAL A 178 -12.75 17.86 20.47
CA VAL A 178 -13.99 17.08 20.69
C VAL A 178 -14.64 16.70 19.36
N GLU A 179 -14.63 17.59 18.36
CA GLU A 179 -15.08 17.28 17.00
C GLU A 179 -14.19 16.21 16.37
N ALA A 180 -12.85 16.37 16.47
CA ALA A 180 -11.89 15.36 16.03
C ALA A 180 -12.15 14.01 16.72
N SER A 181 -12.28 14.00 18.05
CA SER A 181 -12.54 12.76 18.81
C SER A 181 -13.84 12.06 18.37
N LEU A 182 -14.90 12.81 18.10
CA LEU A 182 -16.19 12.24 17.69
C LEU A 182 -16.13 11.62 16.28
N ILE A 183 -15.44 12.28 15.34
CA ILE A 183 -15.25 11.79 13.97
C ILE A 183 -14.60 10.41 13.95
N TYR A 184 -13.58 10.19 14.78
CA TYR A 184 -12.86 8.92 14.82
C TYR A 184 -13.61 7.85 15.63
N VAL A 185 -14.29 8.19 16.73
CA VAL A 185 -15.01 7.22 17.57
C VAL A 185 -16.14 6.54 16.79
N ARG A 186 -16.91 7.29 16.00
CA ARG A 186 -18.03 6.72 15.20
C ARG A 186 -17.54 5.76 14.13
N PHE A 187 -16.42 6.08 13.47
CA PHE A 187 -15.80 5.16 12.50
C PHE A 187 -15.17 3.95 13.16
N LYS A 188 -14.55 4.09 14.34
CA LYS A 188 -14.05 2.93 15.11
C LYS A 188 -15.18 1.97 15.51
N ALA A 189 -16.36 2.48 15.85
CA ALA A 189 -17.53 1.63 16.11
C ALA A 189 -17.97 0.85 14.85
N ALA A 190 -18.04 1.53 13.69
CA ALA A 190 -18.32 0.89 12.40
C ALA A 190 -17.24 -0.15 12.00
N ALA A 191 -15.98 0.09 12.38
CA ALA A 191 -14.90 -0.88 12.17
C ALA A 191 -15.15 -2.20 12.91
N GLY A 192 -15.72 -2.14 14.13
CA GLY A 192 -16.04 -3.33 14.92
C GLY A 192 -17.02 -4.26 14.22
N GLU A 193 -18.05 -3.70 13.56
CA GLU A 193 -19.04 -4.45 12.78
C GLU A 193 -18.43 -5.10 11.54
N LEU A 194 -17.56 -4.38 10.82
CA LEU A 194 -17.00 -4.84 9.55
C LEU A 194 -15.72 -5.68 9.69
N LYS A 195 -15.10 -5.69 10.87
CA LYS A 195 -13.85 -6.41 11.16
C LYS A 195 -13.83 -7.88 10.73
N PRO A 196 -14.83 -8.72 11.07
CA PRO A 196 -14.81 -10.14 10.69
C PRO A 196 -14.81 -10.31 9.17
N VAL A 197 -15.54 -9.45 8.45
CA VAL A 197 -15.65 -9.50 6.99
C VAL A 197 -14.33 -9.08 6.34
N PHE A 198 -13.70 -8.02 6.83
CA PHE A 198 -12.40 -7.58 6.30
C PHE A 198 -11.28 -8.59 6.58
N ASN A 199 -11.25 -9.21 7.75
CA ASN A 199 -10.27 -10.25 8.06
C ASN A 199 -10.36 -11.42 7.06
N GLU A 200 -11.58 -11.86 6.72
CA GLU A 200 -11.80 -12.91 5.73
C GLU A 200 -11.36 -12.48 4.31
N ILE A 201 -11.70 -11.26 3.88
CA ILE A 201 -11.26 -10.74 2.57
C ILE A 201 -9.73 -10.59 2.51
N GLU A 202 -9.12 -10.00 3.53
CA GLU A 202 -7.66 -9.81 3.60
C GLU A 202 -6.92 -11.15 3.58
N SER A 203 -7.44 -12.16 4.28
CA SER A 203 -6.85 -13.52 4.29
C SER A 203 -6.88 -14.20 2.92
N ARG A 204 -7.80 -13.78 2.03
CA ARG A 204 -8.01 -14.35 0.69
C ARG A 204 -7.52 -13.43 -0.42
N SER A 205 -6.82 -12.35 -0.09
CA SER A 205 -6.32 -11.33 -1.04
C SER A 205 -5.37 -11.87 -2.11
N SER A 206 -4.83 -13.08 -1.97
CA SER A 206 -4.06 -13.76 -3.02
C SER A 206 -4.90 -14.08 -4.27
N LYS A 207 -6.22 -14.21 -4.12
CA LYS A 207 -7.16 -14.41 -5.23
C LYS A 207 -7.55 -13.06 -5.84
N LYS A 208 -7.54 -12.98 -7.16
CA LYS A 208 -7.79 -11.74 -7.93
C LYS A 208 -9.12 -11.07 -7.56
N GLU A 209 -10.19 -11.84 -7.42
CA GLU A 209 -11.53 -11.32 -7.13
C GLU A 209 -11.60 -10.66 -5.76
N TYR A 210 -10.93 -11.24 -4.76
CA TYR A 210 -10.86 -10.69 -3.40
C TYR A 210 -9.96 -9.46 -3.34
N ALA A 211 -8.81 -9.47 -4.05
CA ALA A 211 -7.95 -8.30 -4.16
C ALA A 211 -8.67 -7.09 -4.76
N GLN A 212 -9.48 -7.32 -5.81
CA GLN A 212 -10.26 -6.26 -6.44
C GLN A 212 -11.29 -5.66 -5.47
N VAL A 213 -12.07 -6.52 -4.81
CA VAL A 213 -13.12 -6.07 -3.87
C VAL A 213 -12.49 -5.38 -2.65
N LEU A 214 -11.34 -5.86 -2.18
CA LEU A 214 -10.57 -5.21 -1.12
C LEU A 214 -10.12 -3.80 -1.53
N SER A 215 -9.57 -3.64 -2.75
CA SER A 215 -9.22 -2.33 -3.29
C SER A 215 -10.43 -1.41 -3.40
N GLU A 216 -11.58 -1.92 -3.83
CA GLU A 216 -12.83 -1.15 -3.87
C GLU A 216 -13.27 -0.73 -2.47
N CYS A 217 -13.14 -1.60 -1.45
CA CYS A 217 -13.40 -1.25 -0.05
C CYS A 217 -12.45 -0.17 0.47
N HIS A 218 -11.16 -0.22 0.13
CA HIS A 218 -10.20 0.84 0.46
C HIS A 218 -10.61 2.18 -0.15
N SER A 219 -11.00 2.19 -1.44
CA SER A 219 -11.47 3.40 -2.12
C SER A 219 -12.75 3.94 -1.47
N LEU A 220 -13.74 3.08 -1.17
CA LEU A 220 -14.97 3.50 -0.49
C LEU A 220 -14.69 4.12 0.89
N PHE A 221 -13.77 3.54 1.66
CA PHE A 221 -13.31 4.13 2.92
C PHE A 221 -12.69 5.52 2.69
N CYS A 222 -11.73 5.61 1.77
CA CYS A 222 -11.05 6.87 1.44
C CYS A 222 -12.03 7.96 0.99
N GLU A 223 -13.00 7.62 0.14
CA GLU A 223 -14.04 8.54 -0.34
C GLU A 223 -14.91 9.09 0.81
N GLN A 224 -15.39 8.21 1.69
CA GLN A 224 -16.21 8.63 2.83
C GLN A 224 -15.41 9.48 3.82
N ARG A 225 -14.14 9.13 4.09
CA ARG A 225 -13.25 9.93 4.94
C ARG A 225 -12.94 11.29 4.33
N LEU A 226 -12.62 11.33 3.04
CA LEU A 226 -12.33 12.56 2.32
C LEU A 226 -13.55 13.50 2.34
N TYR A 227 -14.75 12.97 2.13
CA TYR A 227 -15.99 13.74 2.19
C TYR A 227 -16.17 14.47 3.53
N LEU A 228 -15.78 13.84 4.64
CA LEU A 228 -15.89 14.44 5.97
C LEU A 228 -14.79 15.46 6.25
N ILE A 229 -13.54 15.10 5.94
CA ILE A 229 -12.35 15.82 6.44
C ILE A 229 -11.93 16.95 5.51
N ARG A 230 -12.21 16.85 4.21
CA ARG A 230 -11.78 17.83 3.21
C ARG A 230 -12.16 19.25 3.62
N GLY A 231 -13.41 19.48 4.02
CA GLY A 231 -13.88 20.83 4.41
C GLY A 231 -13.12 21.40 5.61
N MET A 232 -12.89 20.59 6.64
CA MET A 232 -12.16 21.01 7.84
C MET A 232 -10.70 21.32 7.54
N VAL A 233 -10.03 20.47 6.76
CA VAL A 233 -8.63 20.67 6.37
C VAL A 233 -8.48 21.91 5.50
N GLN A 234 -9.37 22.10 4.53
CA GLN A 234 -9.38 23.29 3.67
C GLN A 234 -9.56 24.58 4.48
N GLN A 235 -10.51 24.58 5.43
CA GLN A 235 -10.73 25.73 6.29
C GLN A 235 -9.47 26.05 7.11
N ARG A 236 -8.88 25.05 7.77
CA ARG A 236 -7.68 25.22 8.60
C ARG A 236 -6.48 25.75 7.82
N ILE A 237 -6.19 25.14 6.67
CA ILE A 237 -5.09 25.58 5.80
C ILE A 237 -5.34 27.02 5.32
N SER A 238 -6.58 27.36 4.97
CA SER A 238 -6.91 28.74 4.56
C SER A 238 -6.76 29.76 5.69
N GLU A 239 -7.01 29.36 6.95
CA GLU A 239 -6.82 30.21 8.12
C GLU A 239 -5.35 30.47 8.39
N PHE A 240 -4.50 29.43 8.34
CA PHE A 240 -3.04 29.60 8.45
C PHE A 240 -2.52 30.51 7.34
N ALA A 241 -2.96 30.29 6.10
CA ALA A 241 -2.60 31.16 4.99
C ALA A 241 -2.96 32.62 5.31
N LYS A 242 -4.17 32.92 5.78
CA LYS A 242 -4.57 34.32 6.07
C LYS A 242 -3.79 34.97 7.21
N LYS A 243 -3.42 34.21 8.25
CA LYS A 243 -2.85 34.76 9.50
C LYS A 243 -1.33 34.79 9.53
N GLU A 244 -0.67 33.87 8.84
CA GLU A 244 0.76 33.63 8.99
C GLU A 244 1.56 34.07 7.74
N ALA A 245 2.81 34.46 7.96
CA ALA A 245 3.79 34.64 6.90
C ALA A 245 4.09 33.31 6.21
N LEU A 246 4.61 33.36 4.98
CA LEU A 246 4.80 32.17 4.15
C LEU A 246 5.67 31.06 4.80
N PRO A 247 6.80 31.34 5.48
CA PRO A 247 7.57 30.32 6.20
C PRO A 247 6.78 29.67 7.34
N SER A 248 6.17 30.47 8.22
CA SER A 248 5.34 29.98 9.32
C SER A 248 4.15 29.17 8.84
N PHE A 249 3.44 29.66 7.80
CA PHE A 249 2.34 28.96 7.17
C PHE A 249 2.78 27.59 6.62
N THR A 250 3.94 27.52 5.97
CA THR A 250 4.49 26.25 5.45
C THR A 250 4.72 25.25 6.58
N ARG A 251 5.31 25.69 7.68
CA ARG A 251 5.54 24.86 8.88
C ARG A 251 4.23 24.37 9.50
N SER A 252 3.30 25.28 9.80
CA SER A 252 2.00 24.98 10.40
C SER A 252 1.14 24.09 9.51
N GLY A 253 1.08 24.39 8.20
CA GLY A 253 0.33 23.64 7.21
C GLY A 253 0.85 22.22 7.02
N CYS A 254 2.18 22.03 6.94
CA CYS A 254 2.78 20.70 6.87
C CYS A 254 2.57 19.91 8.16
N ALA A 255 2.76 20.54 9.33
CA ALA A 255 2.56 19.90 10.62
C ALA A 255 1.12 19.39 10.80
N TYR A 256 0.14 20.24 10.50
CA TYR A 256 -1.27 19.89 10.59
C TYR A 256 -1.66 18.76 9.62
N LEU A 257 -1.21 18.81 8.36
CA LEU A 257 -1.49 17.74 7.41
C LEU A 257 -0.82 16.42 7.82
N MET A 258 0.43 16.46 8.31
CA MET A 258 1.09 15.25 8.80
C MET A 258 0.35 14.60 9.97
N GLU A 259 -0.20 15.41 10.87
CA GLU A 259 -1.02 14.93 11.99
C GLU A 259 -2.35 14.33 11.50
N ALA A 260 -3.07 15.03 10.61
CA ALA A 260 -4.30 14.52 10.02
C ALA A 260 -4.06 13.18 9.29
N CYS A 261 -3.01 13.12 8.49
CA CYS A 261 -2.56 11.92 7.79
C CYS A 261 -2.23 10.76 8.75
N GLN A 262 -1.61 11.05 9.90
CA GLN A 262 -1.33 10.03 10.91
C GLN A 262 -2.61 9.47 11.52
N PHE A 263 -3.58 10.31 11.88
CA PHE A 263 -4.84 9.84 12.42
C PHE A 263 -5.65 9.03 11.41
N GLU A 264 -5.67 9.44 10.15
CA GLU A 264 -6.31 8.66 9.08
C GLU A 264 -5.64 7.31 8.87
N HIS A 265 -4.30 7.27 8.89
CA HIS A 265 -3.56 6.01 8.81
C HIS A 265 -3.87 5.08 9.98
N GLN A 266 -3.94 5.60 11.21
CA GLN A 266 -4.31 4.80 12.39
C GLN A 266 -5.74 4.26 12.28
N LEU A 267 -6.68 5.07 11.79
CA LEU A 267 -8.05 4.65 11.57
C LEU A 267 -8.11 3.56 10.50
N PHE A 268 -7.44 3.75 9.36
CA PHE A 268 -7.39 2.74 8.31
C PHE A 268 -6.76 1.44 8.78
N ALA A 269 -5.66 1.49 9.54
CA ALA A 269 -5.07 0.29 10.13
C ALA A 269 -6.03 -0.44 11.09
N HIS A 270 -6.94 0.30 11.72
CA HIS A 270 -8.00 -0.29 12.53
C HIS A 270 -9.09 -1.00 11.70
N PHE A 271 -9.29 -0.61 10.43
CA PHE A 271 -10.17 -1.33 9.50
C PHE A 271 -9.43 -2.49 8.82
N PHE A 272 -8.25 -2.23 8.27
CA PHE A 272 -7.48 -3.09 7.36
C PHE A 272 -6.04 -3.33 7.88
N PRO A 273 -5.83 -4.20 8.89
CA PRO A 273 -4.52 -4.42 9.48
C PRO A 273 -3.49 -4.98 8.51
N ALA A 274 -3.88 -5.90 7.62
CA ALA A 274 -2.94 -6.49 6.67
C ALA A 274 -2.54 -5.47 5.59
N SER A 275 -3.50 -4.64 5.16
CA SER A 275 -3.31 -3.64 4.11
C SER A 275 -2.68 -2.34 4.61
N ALA A 276 -2.61 -2.11 5.92
CA ALA A 276 -2.03 -0.89 6.52
C ALA A 276 -0.57 -0.64 6.13
N SER A 277 0.16 -1.69 5.76
CA SER A 277 1.56 -1.56 5.36
C SER A 277 1.77 -0.97 3.97
N ASP A 278 0.74 -1.02 3.12
CA ASP A 278 0.74 -0.51 1.76
C ASP A 278 0.29 0.96 1.70
N VAL A 279 1.22 1.83 1.31
CA VAL A 279 0.99 3.28 1.23
C VAL A 279 -0.01 3.63 0.11
N SER A 280 -0.07 2.82 -0.95
CA SER A 280 -0.89 3.11 -2.13
C SER A 280 -2.40 3.00 -1.83
N SER A 281 -2.77 2.15 -0.89
CA SER A 281 -4.15 1.96 -0.45
C SER A 281 -4.80 3.23 0.14
N MET A 282 -4.01 4.19 0.64
CA MET A 282 -4.51 5.47 1.16
C MET A 282 -4.34 6.66 0.19
N ALA A 283 -3.64 6.48 -0.93
CA ALA A 283 -3.39 7.55 -1.89
C ALA A 283 -4.66 8.34 -2.29
N PRO A 284 -5.84 7.69 -2.53
CA PRO A 284 -7.07 8.40 -2.86
C PRO A 284 -7.57 9.40 -1.79
N LEU A 285 -7.19 9.21 -0.52
CA LEU A 285 -7.50 10.14 0.57
C LEU A 285 -6.40 11.18 0.77
N MET A 286 -5.13 10.76 0.73
CA MET A 286 -4.00 11.63 1.08
C MET A 286 -3.70 12.63 -0.03
N ASP A 287 -3.68 12.20 -1.30
CA ASP A 287 -3.26 13.04 -2.41
C ASP A 287 -4.14 14.28 -2.57
N PRO A 288 -5.49 14.20 -2.47
CA PRO A 288 -6.34 15.39 -2.54
C PRO A 288 -6.11 16.39 -1.39
N LEU A 289 -5.84 15.90 -0.18
CA LEU A 289 -5.57 16.76 0.99
C LEU A 289 -4.22 17.48 0.83
N CYS A 290 -3.21 16.76 0.37
CA CYS A 290 -1.87 17.30 0.15
C CYS A 290 -1.83 18.25 -1.06
N THR A 291 -2.58 17.93 -2.11
CA THR A 291 -2.75 18.81 -3.29
C THR A 291 -3.35 20.14 -2.88
N HIS A 292 -4.28 20.14 -1.92
CA HIS A 292 -4.86 21.40 -1.45
C HIS A 292 -3.84 22.32 -0.73
N LEU A 293 -2.93 21.76 0.08
CA LEU A 293 -1.84 22.55 0.67
C LEU A 293 -0.97 23.16 -0.43
N TYR A 294 -0.60 22.36 -1.44
CA TYR A 294 0.18 22.84 -2.59
C TYR A 294 -0.54 23.97 -3.34
N ASP A 295 -1.81 23.82 -3.66
CA ASP A 295 -2.60 24.83 -4.38
C ASP A 295 -2.74 26.14 -3.58
N THR A 296 -2.65 26.07 -2.25
CA THR A 296 -2.70 27.24 -1.38
C THR A 296 -1.34 27.91 -1.22
N LEU A 297 -0.24 27.13 -1.18
CA LEU A 297 1.13 27.65 -1.08
C LEU A 297 1.61 28.26 -2.40
N ARG A 298 1.32 27.60 -3.52
CA ARG A 298 1.90 27.94 -4.84
C ARG A 298 1.68 29.40 -5.25
N PRO A 299 0.47 29.99 -5.15
CA PRO A 299 0.28 31.39 -5.52
C PRO A 299 1.18 32.33 -4.71
N ARG A 300 1.36 32.06 -3.41
CA ARG A 300 2.21 32.90 -2.55
C ARG A 300 3.69 32.75 -2.87
N LEU A 301 4.13 31.51 -3.14
CA LEU A 301 5.50 31.23 -3.58
C LEU A 301 5.87 32.00 -4.85
N ILE A 302 4.95 32.07 -5.82
CA ILE A 302 5.18 32.78 -7.10
C ILE A 302 5.39 34.28 -6.89
N TYR A 303 4.70 34.91 -5.93
CA TYR A 303 4.83 36.34 -5.65
C TYR A 303 5.93 36.68 -4.65
N GLU A 304 6.47 35.71 -3.92
CA GLU A 304 7.53 35.94 -2.95
C GLU A 304 8.79 36.43 -3.66
N GLY A 305 9.27 37.61 -3.28
CA GLY A 305 10.48 38.24 -3.83
C GLY A 305 11.65 38.28 -2.85
N ASN A 306 11.40 37.98 -1.58
CA ASN A 306 12.41 38.07 -0.54
C ASN A 306 13.27 36.80 -0.52
N ILE A 307 14.57 36.97 -0.78
CA ILE A 307 15.57 35.90 -0.75
C ILE A 307 15.64 35.27 0.64
N ASP A 308 15.55 36.07 1.71
CA ASP A 308 15.62 35.56 3.09
C ASP A 308 14.45 34.63 3.42
N SER A 309 13.22 35.02 3.05
CA SER A 309 12.03 34.18 3.21
C SER A 309 12.15 32.88 2.41
N LEU A 310 12.72 32.93 1.20
CA LEU A 310 12.89 31.76 0.33
C LEU A 310 13.98 30.81 0.87
N CYS A 311 15.08 31.33 1.40
CA CYS A 311 16.10 30.54 2.10
C CYS A 311 15.51 29.85 3.33
N GLU A 312 14.75 30.58 4.17
CA GLU A 312 14.07 30.00 5.34
C GLU A 312 13.11 28.88 4.92
N LEU A 313 12.37 29.05 3.82
CA LEU A 313 11.48 28.00 3.29
C LEU A 313 12.23 26.76 2.84
N VAL A 314 13.40 26.91 2.20
CA VAL A 314 14.25 25.78 1.82
C VAL A 314 14.70 25.02 3.05
N ASP A 315 15.13 25.72 4.10
CA ASP A 315 15.59 25.11 5.35
C ASP A 315 14.45 24.39 6.08
N ILE A 316 13.27 25.01 6.17
CA ILE A 316 12.06 24.40 6.73
C ILE A 316 11.73 23.11 5.98
N LEU A 317 11.68 23.16 4.64
CA LEU A 317 11.29 22.01 3.83
C LEU A 317 12.34 20.89 3.87
N LYS A 318 13.63 21.22 3.76
CA LYS A 318 14.72 20.22 3.74
C LYS A 318 15.01 19.66 5.12
N ALA A 319 15.28 20.50 6.11
CA ALA A 319 15.74 20.07 7.43
C ALA A 319 14.57 19.66 8.34
N GLU A 320 13.58 20.54 8.52
CA GLU A 320 12.51 20.29 9.48
C GLU A 320 11.48 19.28 8.95
N VAL A 321 10.94 19.50 7.76
CA VAL A 321 9.81 18.73 7.23
C VAL A 321 10.28 17.39 6.65
N LEU A 322 11.12 17.42 5.60
CA LEU A 322 11.59 16.20 4.92
C LEU A 322 12.62 15.42 5.77
N GLY A 323 13.50 16.13 6.47
CA GLY A 323 14.55 15.54 7.30
C GLY A 323 14.02 14.94 8.60
N GLU A 324 13.44 15.76 9.47
CA GLU A 324 13.03 15.32 10.82
C GLU A 324 11.61 14.73 10.87
N GLN A 325 10.60 15.50 10.47
CA GLN A 325 9.20 15.15 10.72
C GLN A 325 8.74 13.95 9.90
N LEU A 326 9.08 13.91 8.61
CA LEU A 326 8.74 12.81 7.73
C LEU A 326 9.42 11.50 8.16
N SER A 327 10.70 11.57 8.55
CA SER A 327 11.47 10.42 9.04
C SER A 327 10.90 9.87 10.35
N ARG A 328 10.49 10.72 11.29
CA ARG A 328 9.87 10.32 12.56
C ARG A 328 8.52 9.62 12.37
N ARG A 329 7.71 10.06 11.40
CA ARG A 329 6.34 9.54 11.19
C ARG A 329 6.26 8.38 10.16
N GLY A 330 7.35 8.10 9.45
CA GLY A 330 7.51 6.90 8.63
C GLY A 330 6.43 6.73 7.57
N LYS A 331 5.77 5.55 7.56
CA LYS A 331 4.81 5.14 6.52
C LYS A 331 3.54 5.99 6.48
N SER A 332 3.09 6.54 7.62
CA SER A 332 1.84 7.32 7.70
C SER A 332 1.90 8.64 6.93
N ALA A 333 3.09 9.20 6.74
CA ALA A 333 3.32 10.46 6.04
C ALA A 333 3.95 10.27 4.65
N ALA A 334 4.17 9.03 4.22
CA ALA A 334 4.86 8.73 2.96
C ALA A 334 4.16 9.36 1.73
N GLY A 335 2.82 9.46 1.74
CA GLY A 335 2.04 10.12 0.69
C GLY A 335 2.32 11.62 0.52
N LEU A 336 2.81 12.32 1.55
CA LEU A 336 3.15 13.75 1.44
C LEU A 336 4.46 13.98 0.68
N ARG A 337 5.35 12.99 0.66
CA ARG A 337 6.73 13.15 0.17
C ARG A 337 6.80 13.70 -1.26
N PRO A 338 6.06 13.18 -2.25
CA PRO A 338 6.15 13.67 -3.63
C PRO A 338 5.71 15.13 -3.75
N ILE A 339 4.68 15.53 -3.00
CA ILE A 339 4.14 16.89 -3.04
C ILE A 339 5.09 17.87 -2.36
N LEU A 340 5.68 17.50 -1.21
CA LEU A 340 6.68 18.31 -0.53
C LEU A 340 7.96 18.48 -1.36
N GLN A 341 8.41 17.43 -2.04
CA GLN A 341 9.52 17.51 -2.99
C GLN A 341 9.21 18.46 -4.15
N ARG A 342 7.98 18.44 -4.67
CA ARG A 342 7.53 19.39 -5.69
C ARG A 342 7.52 20.83 -5.18
N ILE A 343 7.00 21.07 -3.97
CA ILE A 343 7.04 22.41 -3.34
C ILE A 343 8.48 22.89 -3.19
N LEU A 344 9.37 22.02 -2.72
CA LEU A 344 10.79 22.36 -2.57
C LEU A 344 11.44 22.71 -3.91
N ALA A 345 11.14 21.96 -4.98
CA ALA A 345 11.64 22.28 -6.32
C ALA A 345 11.16 23.67 -6.79
N ASP A 346 9.88 23.98 -6.61
CA ASP A 346 9.31 25.29 -6.96
C ASP A 346 9.97 26.43 -6.15
N VAL A 347 10.24 26.20 -4.86
CA VAL A 347 10.93 27.19 -3.99
C VAL A 347 12.36 27.42 -4.47
N LEU A 348 13.09 26.35 -4.82
CA LEU A 348 14.48 26.44 -5.31
C LEU A 348 14.55 27.16 -6.65
N GLU A 349 13.63 26.87 -7.58
CA GLU A 349 13.55 27.57 -8.86
C GLU A 349 13.25 29.07 -8.64
N ARG A 350 12.31 29.37 -7.75
CA ARG A 350 11.98 30.76 -7.40
C ARG A 350 13.15 31.48 -6.75
N LEU A 351 13.87 30.82 -5.84
CA LEU A 351 15.07 31.36 -5.18
C LEU A 351 16.16 31.69 -6.21
N ALA A 352 16.43 30.79 -7.15
CA ALA A 352 17.40 31.01 -8.22
C ALA A 352 16.99 32.21 -9.10
N PHE A 353 15.70 32.34 -9.43
CA PHE A 353 15.18 33.49 -10.18
C PHE A 353 15.34 34.81 -9.42
N CYS A 354 14.96 34.84 -8.14
CA CYS A 354 15.11 36.03 -7.29
C CYS A 354 16.57 36.41 -7.08
N ALA A 355 17.46 35.43 -6.92
CA ALA A 355 18.90 35.64 -6.85
C ALA A 355 19.46 36.32 -8.11
N ARG A 356 19.14 35.81 -9.31
CA ARG A 356 19.55 36.43 -10.58
C ARG A 356 19.03 37.85 -10.71
N THR A 357 17.77 38.07 -10.32
CA THR A 357 17.15 39.40 -10.35
C THR A 357 17.88 40.36 -9.39
N HIS A 358 18.21 39.91 -8.18
CA HIS A 358 18.99 40.67 -7.21
C HIS A 358 20.43 40.94 -7.70
N ILE A 359 21.09 39.99 -8.37
CA ILE A 359 22.42 40.21 -8.96
C ILE A 359 22.34 41.29 -10.05
N ARG A 360 21.39 41.16 -10.97
CA ARG A 360 21.23 42.12 -12.08
C ARG A 360 20.85 43.52 -11.60
N GLU A 361 19.84 43.64 -10.73
CA GLU A 361 19.33 44.94 -10.30
C GLU A 361 20.14 45.56 -9.15
N GLY A 362 20.60 44.72 -8.23
CA GLY A 362 21.30 45.15 -7.02
C GLY A 362 22.80 45.37 -7.20
N ILE A 363 23.43 44.68 -8.16
CA ILE A 363 24.89 44.69 -8.40
C ILE A 363 25.21 45.25 -9.80
N ALA A 364 24.64 44.69 -10.87
CA ALA A 364 24.98 45.10 -12.25
C ALA A 364 24.51 46.52 -12.56
N ASN A 365 23.25 46.81 -12.24
CA ASN A 365 22.62 48.10 -12.51
C ASN A 365 22.79 49.11 -11.36
N PHE A 366 23.66 48.81 -10.39
CA PHE A 366 23.89 49.69 -9.26
C PHE A 366 24.47 51.03 -9.73
N ARG A 367 23.79 52.12 -9.37
CA ARG A 367 24.27 53.49 -9.61
C ARG A 367 24.91 54.01 -8.33
N PRO A 368 26.23 54.24 -8.32
CA PRO A 368 26.92 54.74 -7.13
C PRO A 368 26.42 56.15 -6.78
N SER A 369 26.15 56.41 -5.50
CA SER A 369 25.96 57.76 -4.99
C SER A 369 27.29 58.48 -4.78
N ASP A 370 27.26 59.80 -4.61
CA ASP A 370 28.47 60.59 -4.33
C ASP A 370 29.15 60.18 -3.02
N GLU A 371 28.38 59.65 -2.06
CA GLU A 371 28.89 59.05 -0.82
C GLU A 371 29.54 57.68 -1.07
N ASP A 372 28.98 56.87 -1.98
CA ASP A 372 29.55 55.55 -2.33
C ASP A 372 30.92 55.66 -3.00
N LEU A 373 31.18 56.78 -3.68
CA LEU A 373 32.43 57.09 -4.38
C LEU A 373 33.39 57.99 -3.58
N ASP A 374 33.07 58.29 -2.32
CA ASP A 374 33.87 59.16 -1.45
C ASP A 374 35.11 58.45 -0.90
N TYR A 375 36.05 58.15 -1.79
CA TYR A 375 37.37 57.61 -1.47
C TYR A 375 38.44 58.64 -1.85
N PRO A 376 39.35 59.02 -0.92
CA PRO A 376 39.66 58.36 0.36
C PRO A 376 38.80 58.77 1.58
N GLY A 377 37.88 59.73 1.48
CA GLY A 377 37.16 60.32 2.63
C GLY A 377 36.47 59.32 3.58
N LYS A 378 35.95 58.21 3.05
CA LYS A 378 35.41 57.09 3.85
C LYS A 378 36.45 56.38 4.71
N LEU A 379 37.67 56.23 4.22
CA LEU A 379 38.76 55.58 4.94
C LEU A 379 39.28 56.49 6.07
N GLU A 380 39.33 57.79 5.84
CA GLU A 380 39.69 58.78 6.85
C GLU A 380 38.66 58.84 7.99
N ARG A 381 37.35 58.84 7.65
CA ARG A 381 36.29 58.78 8.68
C ARG A 381 36.31 57.48 9.47
N SER A 382 36.57 56.35 8.81
CA SER A 382 36.68 55.04 9.47
C SER A 382 37.88 54.99 10.43
N THR A 383 39.04 55.49 10.03
CA THR A 383 40.24 55.53 10.91
C THR A 383 40.06 56.44 12.12
N ILE A 384 39.28 57.52 12.00
CA ILE A 384 38.92 58.40 13.13
C ILE A 384 37.88 57.74 14.05
N SER A 385 36.92 56.98 13.49
CA SER A 385 35.90 56.22 14.24
C SER A 385 36.51 55.07 15.04
N SER A 386 37.46 54.32 14.47
CA SER A 386 38.12 53.18 15.13
C SER A 386 38.94 53.54 16.37
N ALA A 387 39.20 54.83 16.62
CA ALA A 387 39.83 55.30 17.85
C ALA A 387 38.85 55.33 19.04
N ASN A 388 37.53 55.27 18.81
CA ASN A 388 36.48 55.29 19.83
C ASN A 388 35.45 54.16 19.59
N VAL A 389 35.60 53.07 20.35
CA VAL A 389 34.67 51.93 20.53
C VAL A 389 34.78 50.79 19.50
N SER A 390 34.87 49.58 20.05
CA SER A 390 34.97 48.27 19.40
C SER A 390 33.59 47.71 19.02
N ASP A 391 33.11 48.04 17.82
CA ASP A 391 31.88 47.42 17.29
C ASP A 391 32.16 46.82 15.90
N ASN A 392 31.82 45.53 15.71
CA ASN A 392 32.08 44.78 14.47
C ASN A 392 31.26 45.29 13.26
N SER A 393 30.32 46.22 13.48
CA SER A 393 29.51 46.88 12.46
C SER A 393 30.33 47.83 11.57
N ASP A 394 31.46 48.36 12.07
CA ASP A 394 32.31 49.32 11.35
C ASP A 394 33.15 48.69 10.22
N MET A 395 33.34 47.36 10.20
CA MET A 395 34.13 46.70 9.15
C MET A 395 33.47 46.76 7.77
N TYR A 396 32.14 46.60 7.72
CA TYR A 396 31.35 46.64 6.47
C TYR A 396 31.07 48.08 6.01
N ALA A 397 31.20 49.08 6.90
CA ALA A 397 30.97 50.49 6.56
C ALA A 397 31.95 51.03 5.50
N THR A 398 33.14 50.42 5.40
CA THR A 398 34.14 50.76 4.38
C THR A 398 34.03 49.94 3.10
N TRP A 399 33.00 49.09 2.97
CA TRP A 399 32.81 48.28 1.78
C TRP A 399 31.97 49.03 0.75
N TYR A 400 32.27 48.77 -0.51
CA TYR A 400 31.43 49.22 -1.61
C TYR A 400 30.15 48.37 -1.69
N ARG A 401 28.97 49.00 -1.79
CA ARG A 401 27.68 48.32 -1.64
C ARG A 401 27.47 47.11 -2.57
N PRO A 402 27.86 47.13 -3.86
CA PRO A 402 27.86 45.94 -4.72
C PRO A 402 28.65 44.75 -4.16
N LEU A 403 29.79 44.99 -3.51
CA LEU A 403 30.59 43.93 -2.89
C LEU A 403 29.85 43.30 -1.71
N GLU A 404 29.31 44.12 -0.81
CA GLU A 404 28.51 43.66 0.34
C GLU A 404 27.30 42.83 -0.10
N LYS A 405 26.54 43.33 -1.09
CA LYS A 405 25.38 42.62 -1.67
C LYS A 405 25.77 41.29 -2.32
N THR A 406 26.94 41.24 -2.97
CA THR A 406 27.45 40.01 -3.59
C THR A 406 27.74 38.98 -2.51
N VAL A 407 28.54 39.31 -1.51
CA VAL A 407 28.93 38.38 -0.43
C VAL A 407 27.72 37.91 0.37
N SER A 408 26.81 38.83 0.74
CA SER A 408 25.58 38.49 1.46
C SER A 408 24.65 37.57 0.65
N CYS A 409 24.56 37.78 -0.66
CA CYS A 409 23.78 36.91 -1.54
C CYS A 409 24.40 35.51 -1.63
N LEU A 410 25.72 35.41 -1.85
CA LEU A 410 26.41 34.12 -1.96
C LEU A 410 26.35 33.32 -0.65
N SER A 411 26.54 33.96 0.51
CA SER A 411 26.47 33.26 1.79
C SER A 411 25.09 32.64 2.05
N LYS A 412 24.02 33.31 1.63
CA LYS A 412 22.64 32.81 1.76
C LYS A 412 22.35 31.66 0.78
N LEU A 413 22.86 31.76 -0.44
CA LEU A 413 22.60 30.76 -1.49
C LEU A 413 23.39 29.46 -1.31
N TYR A 414 24.59 29.52 -0.73
CA TYR A 414 25.49 28.39 -0.59
C TYR A 414 24.87 27.21 0.16
N HIS A 415 24.11 27.46 1.23
CA HIS A 415 23.48 26.41 2.03
C HIS A 415 22.14 25.91 1.46
N CYS A 416 21.49 26.70 0.60
CA CYS A 416 20.15 26.39 0.11
C CYS A 416 20.16 25.67 -1.24
N LEU A 417 21.08 26.02 -2.15
CA LEU A 417 21.11 25.53 -3.52
C LEU A 417 22.02 24.31 -3.71
N GLU A 418 21.78 23.56 -4.78
CA GLU A 418 22.72 22.52 -5.23
C GLU A 418 24.00 23.16 -5.78
N SER A 419 25.14 22.47 -5.62
CA SER A 419 26.47 22.98 -5.98
C SER A 419 26.56 23.48 -7.43
N SER A 420 25.94 22.77 -8.39
CA SER A 420 25.95 23.16 -9.80
C SER A 420 25.21 24.48 -10.07
N VAL A 421 24.02 24.66 -9.48
CA VAL A 421 23.21 25.87 -9.62
C VAL A 421 23.87 27.04 -8.90
N PHE A 422 24.40 26.79 -7.69
CA PHE A 422 25.14 27.78 -6.93
C PHE A 422 26.37 28.28 -7.68
N THR A 423 27.18 27.38 -8.25
CA THR A 423 28.41 27.73 -8.98
C THR A 423 28.12 28.66 -10.16
N GLY A 424 27.06 28.39 -10.93
CA GLY A 424 26.65 29.26 -12.03
C GLY A 424 26.23 30.66 -11.58
N LEU A 425 25.44 30.76 -10.51
CA LEU A 425 25.04 32.05 -9.92
C LEU A 425 26.22 32.79 -9.28
N ALA A 426 27.14 32.06 -8.66
CA ALA A 426 28.32 32.62 -8.01
C ALA A 426 29.27 33.23 -9.03
N LEU A 427 29.50 32.56 -10.16
CA LEU A 427 30.28 33.09 -11.27
C LEU A 427 29.68 34.40 -11.81
N GLU A 428 28.38 34.40 -12.10
CA GLU A 428 27.65 35.59 -12.58
C GLU A 428 27.76 36.76 -11.59
N ALA A 429 27.54 36.50 -10.29
CA ALA A 429 27.62 37.51 -9.25
C ALA A 429 29.03 38.11 -9.10
N VAL A 430 30.07 37.27 -9.13
CA VAL A 430 31.47 37.70 -9.01
C VAL A 430 31.93 38.49 -10.24
N GLU A 431 31.55 38.06 -11.44
CA GLU A 431 31.85 38.77 -12.69
C GLU A 431 31.24 40.17 -12.69
N VAL A 432 29.94 40.25 -12.39
CA VAL A 432 29.19 41.51 -12.32
C VAL A 432 29.73 42.43 -11.22
N CYS A 433 30.06 41.89 -10.05
CA CYS A 433 30.66 42.66 -8.96
C CYS A 433 32.03 43.23 -9.38
N THR A 434 32.86 42.42 -10.03
CA THR A 434 34.18 42.84 -10.54
C THR A 434 34.05 43.96 -11.57
N ALA A 435 33.10 43.85 -12.51
CA ALA A 435 32.83 44.90 -13.49
C ALA A 435 32.33 46.21 -12.83
N SER A 436 31.50 46.10 -11.80
CA SER A 436 31.03 47.24 -11.00
C SER A 436 32.18 47.94 -10.26
N LEU A 437 33.09 47.16 -9.65
CA LEU A 437 34.28 47.66 -8.97
C LEU A 437 35.25 48.37 -9.94
N GLN A 438 35.48 47.79 -11.13
CA GLN A 438 36.30 48.41 -12.17
C GLN A 438 35.70 49.74 -12.67
N SER A 439 34.38 49.78 -12.83
CA SER A 439 33.68 51.01 -13.24
C SER A 439 33.77 52.09 -12.17
N ALA A 440 33.55 51.74 -10.90
CA ALA A 440 33.69 52.66 -9.77
C ALA A 440 35.13 53.19 -9.63
N SER A 441 36.15 52.32 -9.78
CA SER A 441 37.57 52.70 -9.78
C SER A 441 37.89 53.76 -10.82
N LYS A 442 37.37 53.62 -12.05
CA LYS A 442 37.55 54.62 -13.12
C LYS A 442 36.88 55.97 -12.80
N VAL A 443 35.75 55.96 -12.08
CA VAL A 443 35.07 57.19 -11.65
C VAL A 443 35.83 57.87 -10.52
N ILE A 444 36.30 57.10 -9.53
CA ILE A 444 37.12 57.62 -8.41
C ILE A 444 38.43 58.21 -8.94
N ALA A 445 39.10 57.54 -9.89
CA ALA A 445 40.32 58.03 -10.52
C ALA A 445 40.15 59.40 -11.22
N LYS A 446 38.94 59.70 -11.71
CA LYS A 446 38.59 61.00 -12.31
C LYS A 446 38.26 62.07 -11.27
N ARG A 447 37.71 61.68 -10.11
CA ARG A 447 37.24 62.60 -9.06
C ARG A 447 38.34 62.98 -8.05
N ALA A 448 39.19 62.03 -7.69
CA ALA A 448 40.28 62.20 -6.72
C ALA A 448 41.63 62.10 -7.44
N THR A 449 42.38 61.00 -7.24
CA THR A 449 43.65 60.74 -7.94
C THR A 449 43.63 59.36 -8.62
N PRO A 450 44.45 59.14 -9.66
CA PRO A 450 44.58 57.82 -10.28
C PRO A 450 45.06 56.74 -9.28
N MET A 451 45.85 57.14 -8.28
CA MET A 451 46.33 56.26 -7.22
C MET A 451 45.19 55.82 -6.30
N ASP A 452 44.29 56.73 -5.92
CA ASP A 452 43.11 56.41 -5.10
C ASP A 452 42.18 55.40 -5.79
N GLY A 453 41.97 55.56 -7.10
CA GLY A 453 41.17 54.63 -7.90
C GLY A 453 41.79 53.22 -7.96
N GLN A 454 43.12 53.12 -8.07
CA GLN A 454 43.82 51.83 -8.06
C GLN A 454 43.83 51.18 -6.68
N LEU A 455 44.08 51.94 -5.62
CA LEU A 455 44.05 51.45 -4.23
C LEU A 455 42.64 50.98 -3.83
N PHE A 456 41.60 51.71 -4.24
CA PHE A 456 40.21 51.28 -4.09
C PHE A 456 39.97 49.92 -4.73
N LEU A 457 40.40 49.74 -5.99
CA LEU A 457 40.20 48.51 -6.74
C LEU A 457 40.93 47.33 -6.09
N ILE A 458 42.21 47.51 -5.74
CA ILE A 458 43.02 46.46 -5.10
C ILE A 458 42.40 46.05 -3.76
N LYS A 459 42.02 47.01 -2.90
CA LYS A 459 41.40 46.72 -1.60
C LYS A 459 40.14 45.87 -1.78
N HIS A 460 39.23 46.28 -2.66
CA HIS A 460 37.93 45.61 -2.81
C HIS A 460 38.01 44.26 -3.53
N LEU A 461 38.96 44.08 -4.46
CA LEU A 461 39.20 42.77 -5.09
C LEU A 461 39.86 41.77 -4.12
N LEU A 462 40.74 42.24 -3.24
CA LEU A 462 41.31 41.40 -2.17
C LEU A 462 40.23 40.95 -1.19
N ILE A 463 39.35 41.86 -0.77
CA ILE A 463 38.20 41.53 0.08
C ILE A 463 37.29 40.53 -0.64
N LEU A 464 36.93 40.78 -1.91
CA LEU A 464 36.10 39.84 -2.68
C LEU A 464 36.73 38.44 -2.73
N ARG A 465 38.03 38.34 -3.03
CA ARG A 465 38.75 37.07 -3.07
C ARG A 465 38.75 36.34 -1.73
N GLU A 466 38.96 37.06 -0.63
CA GLU A 466 38.97 36.47 0.71
C GLU A 466 37.58 35.98 1.12
N GLN A 467 36.53 36.75 0.80
CA GLN A 467 35.15 36.40 1.15
C GLN A 467 34.57 35.26 0.30
N ILE A 468 35.06 35.04 -0.93
CA ILE A 468 34.60 33.92 -1.77
C ILE A 468 35.39 32.62 -1.55
N ALA A 469 36.57 32.68 -0.93
CA ALA A 469 37.42 31.51 -0.69
C ALA A 469 36.72 30.36 0.07
N PRO A 470 35.85 30.62 1.08
CA PRO A 470 35.15 29.55 1.80
C PRO A 470 34.11 28.79 0.97
N PHE A 471 33.65 29.32 -0.17
CA PHE A 471 32.55 28.73 -0.94
C PHE A 471 32.97 27.62 -1.91
N GLU A 472 34.26 27.24 -1.95
CA GLU A 472 34.83 26.19 -2.84
C GLU A 472 34.29 26.27 -4.29
N ILE A 473 34.16 27.48 -4.83
CA ILE A 473 33.58 27.69 -6.16
C ILE A 473 34.54 27.15 -7.23
N GLU A 474 34.14 26.09 -7.94
CA GLU A 474 34.83 25.65 -9.14
C GLU A 474 34.54 26.63 -10.29
N PHE A 475 35.42 27.62 -10.48
CA PHE A 475 35.33 28.58 -11.59
C PHE A 475 35.62 27.94 -12.98
N SER A 476 35.73 26.61 -13.07
CA SER A 476 35.93 25.88 -14.32
C SER A 476 34.60 25.55 -14.98
N VAL A 477 34.25 26.30 -16.04
CA VAL A 477 33.10 25.96 -16.90
C VAL A 477 33.55 24.94 -17.95
N THR A 478 33.05 23.69 -17.87
CA THR A 478 33.25 22.73 -18.95
C THR A 478 32.33 23.07 -20.12
N HIS A 479 32.85 23.75 -21.14
CA HIS A 479 32.13 23.96 -22.39
C HIS A 479 32.03 22.64 -23.15
N LYS A 480 30.82 22.09 -23.29
CA LYS A 480 30.55 20.96 -24.19
C LYS A 480 30.02 21.52 -25.50
N GLU A 481 30.91 21.71 -26.46
CA GLU A 481 30.52 22.00 -27.84
C GLU A 481 30.28 20.68 -28.58
N LEU A 482 29.21 20.63 -29.37
CA LEU A 482 28.99 19.55 -30.31
C LEU A 482 29.97 19.75 -31.46
N ASP A 483 31.02 18.92 -31.50
CA ASP A 483 32.01 18.94 -32.55
C ASP A 483 31.43 18.32 -33.84
N PHE A 484 31.08 19.18 -34.79
CA PHE A 484 30.59 18.78 -36.12
C PHE A 484 31.73 18.65 -37.15
N SER A 485 33.00 18.66 -36.74
CA SER A 485 34.15 18.50 -37.65
C SER A 485 34.03 17.23 -38.50
N HIS A 486 33.51 16.14 -37.92
CA HIS A 486 33.28 14.87 -38.62
C HIS A 486 32.18 14.91 -39.69
N LEU A 487 31.24 15.87 -39.63
CA LEU A 487 30.18 16.02 -40.65
C LEU A 487 30.68 16.81 -41.87
N LEU A 488 31.70 17.65 -41.71
CA LEU A 488 32.34 18.37 -42.81
C LEU A 488 33.17 17.46 -43.72
N ASP A 489 33.75 16.38 -43.16
CA ASP A 489 34.50 15.37 -43.93
C ASP A 489 33.61 14.47 -44.81
N HIS A 490 32.29 14.47 -44.60
CA HIS A 490 31.33 13.74 -45.42
C HIS A 490 30.63 14.60 -46.50
N LEU A 491 30.93 15.90 -46.56
CA LEU A 491 30.38 16.85 -47.55
C LEU A 491 31.41 17.27 -48.63
N ARG A 492 32.59 16.63 -48.66
CA ARG A 492 33.56 16.67 -49.78
C ARG A 492 33.61 15.31 -50.45
#